data_AF-B1L5K7-F1
#
_entry.id   AF-B1L5K7-F1
#
_cell.length_a   1.000
_cell.length_b   1.000
_cell.length_c   1.000
_cell.angle_alpha   90.00
_cell.angle_beta   90.00
_cell.angle_gamma   90.00
#
_symmetry.space_group_name_H-M   'P 1'
#
loop_
_entity.id
_entity.type
_entity.pdbx_description
1 polymer ?
#
loop_
_entity_poly.entity_id
_entity_poly.type
_entity_poly.pdbx_seq_one_letter_code
_entity_poly.pdbx_strand_id
1 'polypeptide(L)'
;MSFILSFIVTLVVSAVVIWLAQKIVLPREKEKGIISVLALAFVWSIIEFVLSFIFSIIPLGVLEGLIVLILWVWVLKSWFNVGWLQAAGISLVAWIIMLVVGFFLGMGSLTGLI
;
A
#
# COMPACT_ATOMS: atom_id res chain seq x y z
N MET A 1 3.21 16.07 17.59
CA MET A 1 4.16 15.01 17.19
C MET A 1 4.87 15.44 15.92
N SER A 2 6.19 15.27 15.84
CA SER A 2 7.01 15.69 14.70
C SER A 2 6.59 14.93 13.43
N PHE A 3 6.32 15.63 12.32
CA PHE A 3 5.87 15.07 11.04
C PHE A 3 6.69 13.85 10.57
N ILE A 4 8.00 13.90 10.81
CA ILE A 4 8.97 12.85 10.47
C ILE A 4 8.68 11.53 11.22
N LEU A 5 8.34 11.61 12.51
CA LEU A 5 8.01 10.42 13.30
C LEU A 5 6.74 9.74 12.79
N SER A 6 5.71 10.53 12.43
CA SER A 6 4.49 9.99 11.85
C SER A 6 4.75 9.31 10.52
N PHE A 7 5.55 9.92 9.65
CA PHE A 7 5.91 9.33 8.36
C PHE A 7 6.66 8.01 8.51
N ILE A 8 7.67 7.95 9.38
CA ILE A 8 8.44 6.72 9.62
C ILE A 8 7.54 5.61 10.17
N VAL A 9 6.68 5.94 11.15
CA VAL A 9 5.74 4.95 11.72
C VAL A 9 4.78 4.43 10.66
N THR A 10 4.16 5.30 9.85
CA THR A 10 3.26 4.88 8.76
C THR A 10 4.00 4.00 7.75
N LEU A 11 5.23 4.36 7.37
CA LEU A 11 6.02 3.59 6.42
C LEU A 11 6.34 2.19 6.96
N VAL A 12 6.76 2.09 8.22
CA VAL A 12 7.04 0.79 8.87
C VAL A 12 5.77 -0.04 8.99
N VAL A 13 4.64 0.56 9.40
CA VAL A 13 3.35 -0.13 9.51
C VAL A 13 2.92 -0.65 8.14
N SER A 14 2.94 0.18 7.09
CA SER A 14 2.61 -0.23 5.72
C SER A 14 3.52 -1.35 5.22
N ALA A 15 4.82 -1.26 5.49
CA ALA A 15 5.76 -2.32 5.13
C ALA A 15 5.44 -3.66 5.83
N VAL A 16 5.09 -3.62 7.12
CA VAL A 16 4.68 -4.82 7.88
C VAL A 16 3.37 -5.38 7.34
N VAL A 17 2.39 -4.54 7.04
CA VAL A 17 1.10 -4.93 6.45
C VAL A 17 1.31 -5.67 5.13
N ILE A 18 2.10 -5.10 4.21
CA ILE A 18 2.39 -5.72 2.91
C ILE A 18 3.21 -7.00 3.11
N TRP A 19 4.12 -7.01 4.08
CA TRP A 19 4.95 -8.19 4.39
C TRP A 19 4.12 -9.36 4.91
N LEU A 20 3.10 -9.09 5.71
CA LEU A 20 2.12 -10.09 6.14
C LEU A 20 1.25 -10.53 4.97
N ALA A 21 0.79 -9.59 4.13
CA ALA A 21 -0.07 -9.89 2.99
C ALA A 21 0.60 -10.83 1.98
N GLN A 22 1.87 -10.58 1.63
CA GLN A 22 2.60 -11.50 0.74
C GLN A 22 2.74 -12.89 1.34
N LYS A 23 2.86 -13.03 2.67
CA LYS A 23 3.07 -14.33 3.32
C LYS A 23 1.80 -15.19 3.33
N ILE A 24 0.65 -14.53 3.23
CA ILE A 24 -0.66 -15.18 3.13
C ILE A 24 -0.94 -15.59 1.68
N VAL A 25 -0.54 -14.75 0.71
CA VAL A 25 -0.95 -14.91 -0.71
C VAL A 25 0.11 -15.60 -1.56
N LEU A 26 1.39 -15.35 -1.31
CA LEU A 26 2.49 -15.89 -2.12
C LEU A 26 3.03 -17.19 -1.54
N PRO A 27 3.44 -18.14 -2.41
CA PRO A 27 4.25 -19.28 -1.98
C PRO A 27 5.63 -18.80 -1.51
N ARG A 28 6.22 -19.53 -0.55
CA ARG A 28 7.50 -19.18 0.10
C ARG A 28 8.65 -18.86 -0.85
N GLU A 29 8.62 -19.41 -2.06
CA GLU A 29 9.63 -19.17 -3.11
C GLU A 29 9.60 -17.75 -3.69
N LYS A 30 8.46 -17.07 -3.61
CA LYS A 30 8.26 -15.70 -4.12
C LYS A 30 8.15 -14.65 -3.02
N GLU A 31 8.23 -15.07 -1.76
CA GLU A 31 8.28 -14.15 -0.64
C GLU A 31 9.55 -13.29 -0.71
N LYS A 32 9.40 -11.99 -0.47
CA LYS A 32 10.54 -11.09 -0.32
C LYS A 32 10.79 -10.77 1.14
N GLY A 33 12.07 -10.58 1.49
CA GLY A 33 12.46 -10.13 2.82
C GLY A 33 11.84 -8.77 3.18
N ILE A 34 11.70 -8.50 4.48
CA ILE A 34 11.07 -7.28 5.00
C ILE A 34 11.75 -5.99 4.51
N ILE A 35 13.06 -6.02 4.27
CA ILE A 35 13.82 -4.90 3.69
C ILE A 35 13.30 -4.57 2.27
N SER A 36 13.01 -5.58 1.45
CA SER A 36 12.50 -5.36 0.10
C SER A 36 11.06 -4.85 0.11
N VAL A 37 10.26 -5.28 1.08
CA VAL A 37 8.89 -4.76 1.25
C VAL A 37 8.90 -3.32 1.76
N LEU A 38 9.84 -2.99 2.64
CA LEU A 38 10.03 -1.62 3.11
C LEU A 38 10.47 -0.70 1.97
N ALA A 39 11.37 -1.18 1.10
CA ALA A 39 11.70 -0.48 -0.14
C ALA A 39 10.48 -0.33 -1.07
N LEU A 40 9.61 -1.33 -1.18
CA LEU A 40 8.36 -1.21 -1.93
C LEU A 40 7.43 -0.15 -1.33
N ALA A 41 7.26 -0.13 -0.01
CA ALA A 41 6.44 0.87 0.65
C ALA A 41 6.99 2.29 0.43
N PHE A 42 8.32 2.43 0.44
CA PHE A 42 8.98 3.69 0.12
C PHE A 42 8.78 4.10 -1.35
N VAL A 43 8.99 3.18 -2.29
CA VAL A 43 8.75 3.42 -3.73
C VAL A 43 7.29 3.81 -3.98
N TRP A 44 6.35 3.12 -3.34
CA TRP A 44 4.94 3.47 -3.43
C TRP A 44 4.65 4.85 -2.88
N SER A 45 5.21 5.23 -1.73
CA SER A 45 5.04 6.57 -1.17
C SER A 45 5.53 7.67 -2.13
N ILE A 46 6.62 7.42 -2.88
CA ILE A 46 7.08 8.34 -3.93
C ILE A 46 6.09 8.38 -5.09
N ILE A 47 5.60 7.22 -5.56
CA ILE A 47 4.61 7.15 -6.65
C ILE A 47 3.34 7.89 -6.25
N GLU A 48 2.82 7.66 -5.05
CA GLU A 48 1.63 8.30 -4.51
C GLU A 48 1.82 9.82 -4.39
N PHE A 49 2.99 10.29 -3.94
CA PHE A 49 3.32 11.71 -3.92
C PHE A 49 3.31 12.34 -5.32
N VAL A 50 3.91 11.66 -6.32
CA VAL A 50 3.92 12.13 -7.71
C VAL A 50 2.52 12.12 -8.31
N LEU A 51 1.73 11.06 -8.07
CA LEU A 51 0.34 10.97 -8.54
C LEU A 51 -0.52 12.05 -7.92
N SER A 52 -0.41 12.30 -6.61
CA SER A 52 -1.11 13.37 -5.92
C SER A 52 -0.74 14.74 -6.50
N PHE A 53 0.53 14.98 -6.82
CA PHE A 53 0.96 16.20 -7.49
C PHE A 53 0.36 16.35 -8.89
N ILE A 54 0.31 15.27 -9.69
CA ILE A 54 -0.30 15.28 -11.03
C ILE A 54 -1.81 15.53 -10.95
N PHE A 55 -2.52 14.83 -10.06
CA PHE A 55 -3.98 14.98 -9.89
C PHE A 55 -4.38 16.34 -9.30
N SER A 56 -3.49 16.97 -8.55
CA SER A 56 -3.67 18.38 -8.12
C SER A 56 -3.75 19.34 -9.32
N ILE A 57 -3.06 19.02 -10.42
CA ILE A 57 -3.05 19.84 -11.64
C ILE A 57 -4.18 19.42 -12.59
N ILE A 58 -4.44 18.12 -12.71
CA ILE A 58 -5.46 17.55 -13.59
C ILE A 58 -6.42 16.71 -12.74
N PRO A 59 -7.49 17.31 -12.19
CA PRO A 59 -8.48 16.56 -11.43
C PRO A 59 -9.27 15.68 -12.39
N LEU A 60 -9.05 14.37 -12.28
CA LEU A 60 -9.73 13.33 -13.06
C LEU A 60 -10.88 12.70 -12.27
N GLY A 61 -11.08 13.09 -11.01
CA GLY A 61 -12.18 12.62 -10.17
C GLY A 61 -12.14 11.11 -9.95
N VAL A 62 -13.20 10.40 -10.32
CA VAL A 62 -13.31 8.93 -10.12
C VAL A 62 -12.21 8.14 -10.84
N LEU A 63 -11.67 8.68 -11.93
CA LEU A 63 -10.59 8.04 -12.69
C LEU A 63 -9.27 8.00 -11.91
N GLU A 64 -9.04 8.93 -10.99
CA GLU A 64 -7.83 8.97 -10.15
C GLU A 64 -7.72 7.69 -9.33
N GLY A 65 -8.81 7.28 -8.66
CA GLY A 65 -8.85 6.07 -7.86
C GLY A 65 -8.62 4.80 -8.69
N LEU A 66 -9.16 4.73 -9.91
CA LEU A 66 -8.93 3.60 -10.81
C LEU A 66 -7.47 3.52 -11.26
N ILE A 67 -6.87 4.66 -11.60
CA ILE A 67 -5.45 4.73 -12.01
C ILE A 67 -4.55 4.31 -10.84
N VAL A 68 -4.80 4.84 -9.64
CA VAL A 68 -4.04 4.48 -8.43
C VAL A 68 -4.15 2.99 -8.14
N LEU A 69 -5.35 2.41 -8.22
CA LEU A 69 -5.58 1.00 -7.95
C LEU A 69 -4.87 0.10 -8.98
N ILE A 70 -4.96 0.44 -10.27
CA ILE A 70 -4.26 -0.31 -11.33
C ILE A 70 -2.75 -0.19 -11.16
N LEU A 71 -2.23 1.02 -10.88
CA LEU A 71 -0.81 1.25 -10.63
C LEU A 71 -0.33 0.50 -9.40
N TRP A 72 -1.11 0.46 -8.32
CA TRP A 72 -0.76 -0.27 -7.10
C TRP A 72 -0.59 -1.76 -7.37
N VAL A 73 -1.58 -2.37 -8.02
CA VAL A 73 -1.52 -3.79 -8.40
C VAL A 73 -0.36 -4.03 -9.37
N TRP A 74 -0.09 -3.10 -10.30
CA TRP A 74 1.01 -3.21 -11.23
C TRP A 74 2.38 -3.13 -10.53
N VAL A 75 2.56 -2.24 -9.55
CA VAL A 75 3.77 -2.14 -8.72
C VAL A 75 3.98 -3.45 -7.96
N LEU A 76 2.96 -3.98 -7.30
CA LEU A 76 3.04 -5.28 -6.61
C LEU A 76 3.41 -6.41 -7.58
N LYS A 77 2.74 -6.47 -8.74
CA LYS A 77 3.03 -7.44 -9.80
C LYS A 77 4.48 -7.40 -10.24
N SER A 78 4.97 -6.21 -10.56
CA SER A 78 6.34 -5.98 -11.04
C SER A 78 7.36 -6.28 -9.95
N TRP A 79 7.10 -5.85 -8.72
CA TRP A 79 8.01 -6.04 -7.61
C TRP A 79 8.14 -7.50 -7.21
N PHE A 80 7.03 -8.21 -7.00
CA PHE A 80 7.05 -9.61 -6.59
C PHE A 80 7.25 -10.59 -7.76
N ASN A 81 7.25 -10.11 -9.01
CA ASN A 81 7.33 -10.93 -10.22
C ASN A 81 6.28 -12.06 -10.22
N VAL A 82 5.03 -11.65 -10.04
CA VAL A 82 3.86 -12.53 -9.84
C VAL A 82 2.79 -12.28 -10.90
N GLY A 83 1.80 -13.16 -10.97
CA GLY A 83 0.64 -12.95 -11.84
C GLY A 83 -0.26 -11.82 -11.33
N TRP A 84 -1.10 -11.26 -12.22
CA TRP A 84 -2.08 -10.22 -11.86
C TRP A 84 -3.01 -10.66 -10.72
N LEU A 85 -3.44 -11.92 -10.72
CA LEU A 85 -4.32 -12.47 -9.69
C LEU A 85 -3.64 -12.50 -8.31
N GLN A 86 -2.36 -12.87 -8.26
CA GLN A 86 -1.58 -12.88 -7.01
C GLN A 86 -1.35 -11.46 -6.51
N ALA A 87 -0.99 -10.52 -7.38
CA ALA A 87 -0.82 -9.12 -7.02
C ALA A 87 -2.12 -8.49 -6.48
N ALA A 88 -3.25 -8.77 -7.13
CA ALA A 88 -4.57 -8.36 -6.65
C ALA A 88 -4.88 -8.99 -5.28
N GLY A 89 -4.54 -10.27 -5.08
CA GLY A 89 -4.65 -10.95 -3.80
C GLY A 89 -3.84 -10.26 -2.69
N ILE A 90 -2.57 -9.91 -2.96
CA ILE A 90 -1.72 -9.19 -2.00
C ILE A 90 -2.34 -7.84 -1.66
N SER A 91 -2.80 -7.09 -2.66
CA SER A 91 -3.47 -5.80 -2.47
C SER A 91 -4.69 -5.95 -1.56
N LEU A 92 -5.55 -6.93 -1.84
CA LEU A 92 -6.79 -7.16 -1.11
C LEU A 92 -6.51 -7.61 0.34
N VAL A 93 -5.55 -8.52 0.54
CA VAL A 93 -5.15 -8.95 1.89
C VAL A 93 -4.47 -7.82 2.66
N ALA A 94 -3.59 -7.04 2.02
CA ALA A 94 -2.98 -5.86 2.64
C ALA A 94 -4.05 -4.85 3.08
N TRP A 95 -5.06 -4.62 2.25
CA TRP A 95 -6.18 -3.76 2.59
C TRP A 95 -6.95 -4.27 3.81
N ILE A 96 -7.27 -5.58 3.87
CA ILE A 96 -7.92 -6.19 5.04
C ILE A 96 -7.06 -6.03 6.30
N ILE A 97 -5.76 -6.32 6.23
CA ILE A 97 -4.86 -6.19 7.38
C ILE A 97 -4.78 -4.72 7.82
N MET A 98 -4.74 -3.77 6.87
CA MET A 98 -4.73 -2.35 7.19
C MET A 98 -6.03 -1.89 7.84
N LEU A 99 -7.19 -2.42 7.44
CA LEU A 99 -8.46 -2.16 8.12
C LEU A 99 -8.44 -2.65 9.58
N VAL A 100 -7.91 -3.85 9.81
CA VAL A 100 -7.77 -4.42 11.17
C VAL A 100 -6.81 -3.57 12.00
N VAL A 101 -5.65 -3.23 11.45
CA VAL A 101 -4.66 -2.36 12.11
C VAL A 101 -5.27 -0.98 12.40
N GLY A 102 -5.99 -0.39 11.46
CA GLY A 102 -6.69 0.88 11.63
C GLY A 102 -7.75 0.83 12.72
N PHE A 103 -8.50 -0.27 12.80
CA PHE A 103 -9.47 -0.50 13.86
C PHE A 103 -8.81 -0.52 15.25
N PHE A 104 -7.72 -1.28 15.42
CA PHE A 104 -6.99 -1.35 16.70
C PHE A 104 -6.26 -0.05 17.06
N LEU A 105 -5.78 0.70 16.08
CA LEU A 105 -5.14 2.01 16.29
C LEU A 105 -6.13 3.14 16.59
N GLY A 106 -7.44 2.85 16.70
CA GLY A 106 -8.46 3.87 16.97
C GLY A 106 -8.78 4.77 15.78
N MET A 107 -8.28 4.45 14.59
CA MET A 107 -8.62 5.11 13.32
C MET A 107 -10.01 4.74 12.80
N GLY A 108 -10.82 3.98 13.57
CA GLY A 108 -12.27 3.88 13.34
C GLY A 108 -13.04 5.20 13.51
N SER A 109 -12.37 6.28 13.95
CA SER A 109 -12.96 7.63 14.09
C SER A 109 -12.74 8.55 12.89
N LEU A 110 -11.82 8.23 11.96
CA LEU A 110 -11.50 9.09 10.81
C LEU A 110 -12.19 8.66 9.50
N THR A 111 -12.67 7.43 9.42
CA THR A 111 -13.58 7.00 8.34
C THR A 111 -15.00 7.54 8.49
N GLY A 112 -15.30 8.24 9.59
CA GLY A 112 -16.56 8.95 9.84
C GLY A 112 -16.55 10.43 9.43
N LEU A 113 -15.52 10.91 8.74
CA LEU A 113 -15.40 12.30 8.26
C LEU A 113 -15.09 12.39 6.75
N ILE A 114 -15.33 11.31 6.01
CA ILE A 114 -15.50 11.39 4.54
C ILE A 114 -16.94 11.80 4.26
#